data_AF-A0A538GLZ1-F1
#
_entry.id   AF-A0A538GLZ1-F1
#
_cell.length_a   1.000
_cell.length_b   1.000
_cell.length_c   1.000
_cell.angle_alpha   90.00
_cell.angle_beta   90.00
_cell.angle_gamma   90.00
#
_symmetry.space_group_name_H-M   'P 1'
#
loop_
_entity.id
_entity.type
_entity.pdbx_description
1 polymer ?
#
loop_
_entity_poly.entity_id
_entity_poly.type
_entity_poly.pdbx_seq_one_letter_code
_entity_poly.pdbx_strand_id
1 'polypeptide(L)'
;MRARGTSRARGTSTSASSSRGGRPASPERVRELVGLPEGTEIVAYCHSGSRSALATLALRAAGYDARNYAGSWHEWSRHDELPLER
;
A
#
# COMPACT_ATOMS: atom_id res chain seq x y z
N MET A 1 -26.74 29.32 -41.68
CA MET A 1 -26.99 27.88 -41.38
C MET A 1 -26.89 27.66 -39.88
N ARG A 2 -27.96 27.22 -39.22
CA ARG A 2 -27.94 26.78 -37.82
C ARG A 2 -27.56 25.30 -37.78
N ALA A 3 -26.76 24.93 -36.77
CA ALA A 3 -27.04 23.88 -35.78
C ALA A 3 -25.95 22.80 -35.57
N ARG A 4 -25.52 22.73 -34.29
CA ARG A 4 -25.44 21.53 -33.41
C ARG A 4 -24.45 20.42 -33.83
N GLY A 5 -23.57 19.92 -32.98
CA GLY A 5 -23.38 20.11 -31.55
C GLY A 5 -22.08 19.46 -31.09
N THR A 6 -21.46 20.05 -30.09
CA THR A 6 -20.32 19.45 -29.39
C THR A 6 -20.87 18.37 -28.45
N SER A 7 -20.61 17.11 -28.77
CA SER A 7 -20.84 16.00 -27.86
C SER A 7 -19.84 16.12 -26.70
N ARG A 8 -20.27 16.76 -25.61
CA ARG A 8 -19.56 16.69 -24.33
C ARG A 8 -19.82 15.31 -23.76
N ALA A 9 -18.92 14.37 -24.04
CA ALA A 9 -18.89 13.10 -23.32
C ALA A 9 -18.77 13.42 -21.83
N ARG A 10 -19.82 13.11 -21.07
CA ARG A 10 -19.78 13.09 -19.61
C ARG A 10 -18.84 11.96 -19.23
N GLY A 11 -17.57 12.28 -19.02
CA GLY A 11 -16.63 11.39 -18.35
C GLY A 11 -17.19 11.08 -16.98
N THR A 12 -17.62 9.83 -16.80
CA THR A 12 -18.00 9.27 -15.52
C THR A 12 -16.86 9.50 -14.54
N SER A 13 -17.07 10.28 -13.48
CA SER A 13 -16.14 10.29 -12.36
C SER A 13 -16.21 8.90 -11.74
N THR A 14 -15.22 8.05 -12.02
CA THR A 14 -14.96 6.91 -11.16
C THR A 14 -14.46 7.52 -9.86
N SER A 15 -15.37 7.83 -8.93
CA SER A 15 -15.00 7.97 -7.55
C SER A 15 -14.40 6.62 -7.18
N ALA A 16 -13.07 6.55 -7.09
CA ALA A 16 -12.40 5.48 -6.38
C ALA A 16 -12.90 5.61 -4.94
N SER A 17 -14.04 4.99 -4.66
CA SER A 17 -14.58 4.89 -3.32
C SER A 17 -13.56 4.06 -2.56
N SER A 18 -12.75 4.72 -1.76
CA SER A 18 -12.12 4.07 -0.62
C SER A 18 -13.22 3.28 0.06
N SER A 19 -13.05 1.96 0.15
CA SER A 19 -14.04 1.11 0.79
C SER A 19 -14.22 1.62 2.21
N ARG A 20 -15.39 2.23 2.47
CA ARG A 20 -15.86 2.70 3.78
C ARG A 20 -16.07 1.59 4.82
N GLY A 21 -15.55 0.39 4.56
CA GLY A 21 -15.61 -0.76 5.45
C GLY A 21 -14.21 -1.32 5.60
N GLY A 22 -13.83 -1.68 6.83
CA GLY A 22 -12.53 -2.24 7.22
C GLY A 22 -12.22 -3.62 6.64
N ARG A 23 -12.56 -3.85 5.37
CA ARG A 23 -12.13 -5.03 4.62
C ARG A 23 -10.69 -4.80 4.17
N PRO A 24 -9.81 -5.82 4.31
CA PRO A 24 -8.50 -5.78 3.71
C PRO A 24 -8.58 -5.53 2.20
N ALA A 25 -7.58 -4.84 1.64
CA ALA A 25 -7.42 -4.72 0.20
C ALA A 25 -7.29 -6.12 -0.44
N SER A 26 -7.75 -6.26 -1.69
CA SER A 26 -7.57 -7.53 -2.41
C SER A 26 -6.08 -7.74 -2.73
N PRO A 27 -5.63 -9.00 -2.86
CA PRO A 27 -4.27 -9.33 -3.29
C PRO A 27 -3.83 -8.59 -4.57
N GLU A 28 -4.72 -8.44 -5.55
CA GLU A 28 -4.45 -7.74 -6.81
C GLU A 28 -4.15 -6.26 -6.57
N ARG A 29 -4.94 -5.62 -5.70
CA ARG A 29 -4.74 -4.21 -5.36
C ARG A 29 -3.45 -4.01 -4.56
N VAL A 30 -3.10 -4.97 -3.70
CA VAL A 30 -1.81 -4.95 -3.00
C VAL A 30 -0.66 -5.06 -3.99
N ARG A 31 -0.71 -5.99 -4.95
CA ARG A 31 0.32 -6.11 -6.00
C ARG A 31 0.46 -4.85 -6.84
N GLU A 32 -0.66 -4.23 -7.22
CA GLU A 32 -0.67 -2.96 -7.96
C GLU A 32 -0.01 -1.81 -7.18
N LEU A 33 -0.27 -1.73 -5.86
CA LEU A 33 0.34 -0.71 -4.99
C LEU A 33 1.83 -0.94 -4.76
N VAL A 34 2.27 -2.20 -4.66
CA VAL A 34 3.67 -2.55 -4.42
C VAL A 34 4.50 -2.42 -5.68
N GLY A 35 3.97 -2.83 -6.84
CA GLY A 35 4.66 -2.67 -8.13
C GLY A 35 5.91 -3.55 -8.31
N LEU A 36 6.10 -4.57 -7.46
CA LEU A 36 7.21 -5.52 -7.52
C LEU A 36 6.71 -6.91 -7.92
N PRO A 37 7.57 -7.75 -8.53
CA PRO A 37 7.25 -9.14 -8.83
C PRO A 37 6.84 -9.93 -7.58
N GLU A 38 5.93 -10.88 -7.73
CA GLU A 38 5.62 -11.85 -6.67
C GLU A 38 6.87 -12.62 -6.24
N GLY A 39 6.90 -13.09 -4.99
CA GLY A 39 8.08 -13.73 -4.39
C GLY A 39 9.19 -12.76 -3.97
N THR A 40 9.10 -11.47 -4.31
CA THR A 40 10.04 -10.46 -3.80
C THR A 40 10.03 -10.43 -2.27
N GLU A 41 11.23 -10.38 -1.67
CA GLU A 41 11.38 -10.19 -0.23
C GLU A 41 11.01 -8.76 0.16
N ILE A 42 10.13 -8.61 1.16
CA ILE A 42 9.69 -7.30 1.66
C ILE A 42 9.75 -7.27 3.18
N VAL A 43 10.50 -6.34 3.75
CA VAL A 43 10.51 -6.10 5.20
C VAL A 43 9.62 -4.89 5.50
N ALA A 44 8.52 -5.10 6.22
CA ALA A 44 7.62 -4.04 6.65
C ALA A 44 7.95 -3.58 8.08
N TYR A 45 7.98 -2.27 8.30
CA TYR A 45 8.14 -1.67 9.62
C TYR A 45 7.17 -0.50 9.80
N CYS A 46 6.93 -0.11 11.04
CA CYS A 46 6.18 1.11 11.36
C CYS A 46 6.79 1.81 12.58
N HIS A 47 5.96 2.25 13.54
CA HIS A 47 6.44 2.85 14.78
C HIS A 47 6.76 1.78 15.83
N SER A 48 5.87 0.80 16.01
CA SER A 48 5.94 -0.22 17.06
C SER A 48 5.55 -1.63 16.59
N GLY A 49 5.61 -1.89 15.28
CA GLY A 49 5.34 -3.21 14.70
C GLY A 49 3.88 -3.58 14.45
N SER A 50 2.90 -2.92 15.08
CA SER A 50 1.49 -3.34 15.02
C SER A 50 0.85 -3.13 13.63
N ARG A 51 1.06 -1.97 13.01
CA ARG A 51 0.53 -1.66 11.67
C ARG A 51 1.24 -2.45 10.59
N SER A 52 2.55 -2.63 10.74
CA SER A 52 3.37 -3.41 9.81
C SER A 52 3.08 -4.91 9.89
N ALA A 53 2.62 -5.42 11.03
CA ALA A 53 2.09 -6.79 11.13
C ALA A 53 0.88 -6.99 10.19
N LEU A 54 -0.08 -6.07 10.20
CA LEU A 54 -1.23 -6.12 9.29
C LEU A 54 -0.81 -6.01 7.82
N ALA A 55 0.12 -5.10 7.51
CA ALA A 55 0.67 -4.96 6.17
C ALA A 55 1.38 -6.25 5.71
N THR A 56 2.15 -6.89 6.59
CA THR A 56 2.85 -8.15 6.31
C THR A 56 1.87 -9.26 5.94
N LEU A 57 0.73 -9.36 6.63
CA LEU A 57 -0.32 -10.33 6.30
C LEU A 57 -0.90 -10.07 4.90
N ALA A 58 -1.19 -8.81 4.56
CA ALA A 58 -1.69 -8.45 3.24
C ALA A 58 -0.67 -8.74 2.13
N LEU A 59 0.61 -8.46 2.37
CA LEU A 59 1.70 -8.74 1.43
C LEU A 59 1.89 -10.24 1.20
N ARG A 60 1.87 -11.06 2.27
CA ARG A 60 1.93 -12.52 2.15
C ARG A 60 0.75 -13.08 1.37
N ALA A 61 -0.47 -12.59 1.65
CA ALA A 61 -1.66 -12.97 0.89
C ALA A 61 -1.59 -12.56 -0.59
N ALA A 62 -0.77 -11.56 -0.92
CA ALA A 62 -0.52 -11.10 -2.28
C ALA A 62 0.61 -11.85 -3.01
N GLY A 63 1.31 -12.77 -2.35
CA GLY A 63 2.36 -13.61 -2.96
C GLY A 63 3.80 -13.17 -2.66
N TYR A 64 4.02 -12.22 -1.75
CA TYR A 64 5.37 -11.74 -1.40
C TYR A 64 5.99 -12.54 -0.24
N ASP A 65 7.33 -12.68 -0.22
CA ASP A 65 8.06 -13.16 0.96
C ASP A 65 8.22 -12.02 1.97
N ALA A 66 7.12 -11.66 2.62
CA ALA A 66 7.09 -10.52 3.52
C ALA A 66 7.42 -10.89 4.97
N ARG A 67 8.19 -10.04 5.67
CA ARG A 67 8.58 -10.18 7.07
C ARG A 67 8.25 -8.88 7.83
N ASN A 68 7.75 -9.02 9.06
CA ASN A 68 7.49 -7.87 9.93
C ASN A 68 8.71 -7.60 10.81
N TYR A 69 9.28 -6.40 10.72
CA TYR A 69 10.24 -5.93 11.71
C TYR A 69 9.49 -5.40 12.94
N ALA A 70 9.33 -6.27 13.95
CA ALA A 70 8.45 -6.03 15.09
C ALA A 70 8.88 -4.83 15.95
N GLY A 71 10.17 -4.65 16.25
CA GLY A 71 10.62 -3.51 17.03
C GLY A 71 10.54 -2.19 16.28
N SER A 72 10.59 -2.23 14.93
CA SER A 72 10.24 -1.09 14.08
C SER A 72 11.07 0.16 14.45
N TRP A 73 10.51 1.36 14.27
CA TRP A 73 11.20 2.59 14.65
C TRP A 73 11.59 2.64 16.13
N HIS A 74 10.72 2.15 17.03
CA HIS A 74 11.01 2.12 18.46
C HIS A 74 12.32 1.40 18.82
N GLU A 75 12.68 0.35 18.09
CA GLU A 75 13.95 -0.35 18.26
C GLU A 75 15.05 0.40 17.50
N TRP A 76 14.85 0.68 16.21
CA TRP A 76 15.87 1.32 15.36
C TRP A 76 16.37 2.66 15.91
N SER A 77 15.47 3.51 16.40
CA SER A 77 15.81 4.86 16.87
C SER A 77 16.57 4.88 18.21
N ARG A 78 16.81 3.73 18.84
CA ARG A 78 17.61 3.61 20.08
C ARG A 78 19.08 3.30 19.81
N HIS A 79 19.41 3.04 18.56
CA HIS A 79 20.75 2.67 18.11
C HIS A 79 21.34 3.85 17.33
N ASP A 80 22.10 4.70 18.02
CA ASP A 80 22.73 5.88 17.44
C ASP A 80 23.78 5.52 16.36
N GLU A 81 24.25 4.27 16.35
CA GLU A 81 25.15 3.72 15.35
C GLU A 81 24.47 3.41 14.00
N LEU A 82 23.14 3.33 13.95
CA LEU A 82 22.40 3.00 12.73
C LEU A 82 22.22 4.23 11.82
N PRO A 83 22.21 4.03 10.49
CA PRO A 83 22.03 5.13 9.55
C PRO A 83 20.64 5.76 9.69
N LEU A 84 20.61 7.09 9.58
CA LEU A 84 19.42 7.93 9.62
C LEU A 84 19.52 9.01 8.54
N GLU A 85 18.55 9.05 7.63
CA GLU A 85 18.39 10.13 6.65
C GLU A 85 17.53 11.25 7.26
N ARG A 86 17.81 12.51 6.91
CA ARG A 86 17.14 13.72 7.42
C ARG A 86 16.61 14.59 6.29
#